data_AF-A0A925LED0-F1
#
_entry.id   AF-A0A925LED0-F1
#
_cell.length_a   1.000
_cell.length_b   1.000
_cell.length_c   1.000
_cell.angle_alpha   90.00
_cell.angle_beta   90.00
_cell.angle_gamma   90.00
#
_symmetry.space_group_name_H-M   'P 1'
#
loop_
_entity.id
_entity.type
_entity.pdbx_description
1 polymer ?
#
loop_
_entity_poly.entity_id
_entity_poly.type
_entity_poly.pdbx_seq_one_letter_code
_entity_poly.pdbx_strand_id
1 'polypeptide(L)'
;MKKITIFILIIMFLTTTSTFAIEQQKSDMRQKKVDILLASQTVMNNRIEIESLSDALRNKTRETKALIKTSLENKADLTPKQLRMFKEVLLDLKTNQDVLESTMGDIQNKQEALKQARYAKDLDLILSLYKEIIAIQNVRIHAFYKMIQTLNGIKNAL
;
A
#
# COMPACT_ATOMS: atom_id res chain seq x y z
N MET A 1 -30.55 -37.54 45.94
CA MET A 1 -30.75 -36.09 45.73
C MET A 1 -29.44 -35.32 45.50
N LYS A 2 -28.45 -35.33 46.42
CA LYS A 2 -27.16 -34.61 46.24
C LYS A 2 -26.44 -34.87 44.91
N LYS A 3 -26.40 -36.13 44.43
CA LYS A 3 -25.77 -36.51 43.15
C LYS A 3 -26.47 -35.89 41.92
N ILE A 4 -27.80 -35.72 41.98
CA ILE A 4 -28.60 -35.12 40.89
C ILE A 4 -28.35 -33.61 40.83
N THR A 5 -28.29 -32.95 41.99
CA THR A 5 -28.00 -31.50 42.08
C THR A 5 -26.61 -31.16 41.53
N ILE A 6 -25.60 -31.98 41.84
CA ILE A 6 -24.24 -31.82 41.30
C ILE A 6 -24.23 -32.02 39.78
N PHE A 7 -24.95 -33.01 39.28
CA PHE A 7 -25.04 -33.28 37.84
C PHE A 7 -25.69 -32.12 37.08
N ILE A 8 -26.76 -31.54 37.62
CA ILE A 8 -27.42 -30.34 37.04
C ILE A 8 -26.48 -29.13 37.02
N LEU A 9 -25.72 -28.91 38.10
CA LEU A 9 -24.74 -27.81 38.16
C LEU A 9 -23.61 -27.97 37.13
N ILE A 10 -23.11 -29.19 36.92
CA ILE A 10 -22.08 -29.48 35.90
C ILE A 10 -22.63 -29.21 34.49
N ILE A 11 -23.86 -29.63 34.19
CA ILE A 11 -24.51 -29.35 32.90
C ILE A 11 -24.72 -27.85 32.69
N MET A 12 -25.16 -27.11 33.71
CA MET A 12 -25.28 -25.65 33.64
C MET A 12 -23.93 -24.97 33.41
N PHE A 13 -22.87 -25.44 34.07
CA PHE A 13 -21.53 -24.89 33.90
C PHE A 13 -20.95 -25.16 32.49
N LEU A 14 -21.15 -26.38 31.96
CA LEU A 14 -20.73 -26.74 30.61
C LEU A 14 -21.51 -25.97 29.53
N THR A 15 -22.81 -25.78 29.72
CA THR A 15 -23.63 -25.04 28.75
C THR A 15 -23.31 -23.55 28.77
N THR A 16 -23.13 -22.93 29.95
CA THR A 16 -22.77 -21.49 30.06
C THR A 16 -21.37 -21.16 29.55
N THR A 17 -20.38 -22.02 29.78
CA THR A 17 -19.02 -21.84 29.22
C THR A 17 -19.01 -21.98 27.70
N SER A 18 -19.78 -22.94 27.15
CA SER A 18 -19.92 -23.12 25.70
C SER A 18 -20.61 -21.94 25.01
N THR A 19 -21.69 -21.39 25.60
CA THR A 19 -22.39 -20.23 25.02
C THR A 19 -21.55 -18.96 25.06
N PHE A 20 -20.80 -18.75 26.15
CA PHE A 20 -19.85 -17.63 26.25
C PHE A 20 -18.74 -17.73 25.18
N ALA A 21 -18.13 -18.91 25.01
CA ALA A 21 -17.10 -19.13 24.00
C ALA A 21 -17.63 -18.93 22.58
N ILE A 22 -18.86 -19.37 22.29
CA ILE A 22 -19.51 -19.19 20.99
C ILE A 22 -19.80 -17.70 20.72
N GLU A 23 -20.28 -16.94 21.70
CA GLU A 23 -20.57 -15.52 21.51
C GLU A 23 -19.29 -14.70 21.35
N GLN A 24 -18.22 -15.04 22.08
CA GLN A 24 -16.90 -14.46 21.91
C GLN A 24 -16.36 -14.73 20.50
N GLN A 25 -16.42 -15.97 20.02
CA GLN A 25 -16.00 -16.32 18.66
C GLN A 25 -16.80 -15.55 17.59
N LYS A 26 -18.11 -15.35 17.78
CA LYS A 26 -18.94 -14.53 16.89
C LYS A 26 -18.54 -13.05 16.93
N SER A 27 -18.20 -12.52 18.11
CA SER A 27 -17.69 -11.16 18.26
C SER A 27 -16.37 -10.99 17.50
N ASP A 28 -15.42 -11.91 17.69
CA ASP A 28 -14.11 -11.87 17.03
C ASP A 28 -14.23 -11.97 15.52
N MET A 29 -15.12 -12.85 15.01
CA MET A 29 -15.40 -12.93 13.57
C MET A 29 -16.04 -11.65 13.02
N ARG A 30 -16.91 -10.97 13.78
CA ARG A 30 -17.48 -9.68 13.37
C ARG A 30 -16.38 -8.62 13.28
N GLN A 31 -15.51 -8.54 14.29
CA GLN A 31 -14.40 -7.60 14.30
C GLN A 31 -13.45 -7.83 13.11
N LYS A 32 -13.05 -9.09 12.86
CA LYS A 32 -12.19 -9.42 11.70
C LYS A 32 -12.80 -8.97 10.38
N LYS A 33 -14.12 -9.14 10.20
CA LYS A 33 -14.80 -8.67 8.97
C LYS A 33 -14.76 -7.15 8.83
N VAL A 34 -14.89 -6.40 9.93
CA VAL A 34 -14.74 -4.94 9.94
C VAL A 34 -13.31 -4.56 9.59
N ASP A 35 -12.31 -5.20 10.19
CA ASP A 35 -10.89 -4.91 9.91
C ASP A 35 -10.54 -5.18 8.45
N ILE A 36 -11.06 -6.28 7.88
CA ILE A 36 -10.91 -6.61 6.46
C ILE A 36 -11.55 -5.54 5.57
N LEU A 37 -12.74 -5.07 5.92
CA LEU A 37 -13.44 -4.01 5.17
C LEU A 37 -12.61 -2.72 5.18
N LEU A 38 -12.13 -2.30 6.34
CA LEU A 38 -11.29 -1.11 6.47
C LEU A 38 -9.98 -1.25 5.68
N ALA A 39 -9.30 -2.38 5.80
CA ALA A 39 -8.06 -2.63 5.06
C ALA A 39 -8.30 -2.67 3.54
N SER A 40 -9.42 -3.24 3.09
CA SER A 40 -9.83 -3.20 1.69
C SER A 40 -10.07 -1.79 1.19
N GLN A 41 -10.69 -0.93 2.01
CA GLN A 41 -10.91 0.47 1.67
C GLN A 41 -9.57 1.22 1.55
N THR A 42 -8.64 0.98 2.47
CA THR A 42 -7.28 1.56 2.39
C THR A 42 -6.56 1.15 1.10
N VAL A 43 -6.62 -0.13 0.72
CA VAL A 43 -6.03 -0.59 -0.55
C VAL A 43 -6.63 0.13 -1.76
N MET A 44 -7.95 0.35 -1.74
CA MET A 44 -8.64 1.10 -2.80
C MET A 44 -8.19 2.57 -2.83
N ASN A 45 -8.17 3.24 -1.68
CA ASN A 45 -7.74 4.63 -1.59
C ASN A 45 -6.29 4.81 -2.07
N ASN A 46 -5.38 3.93 -1.63
CA ASN A 46 -3.98 3.93 -2.05
C ASN A 46 -3.85 3.69 -3.56
N ARG A 47 -4.70 2.85 -4.16
CA ARG A 47 -4.70 2.63 -5.61
C ARG A 47 -5.07 3.91 -6.36
N ILE A 48 -6.12 4.60 -5.93
CA ILE A 48 -6.56 5.88 -6.51
C ILE A 48 -5.43 6.92 -6.40
N GLU A 49 -4.77 6.98 -5.25
CA GLU A 49 -3.64 7.88 -5.03
C GLU A 49 -2.45 7.55 -5.95
N ILE A 50 -2.09 6.27 -6.10
CA ILE A 50 -1.05 5.82 -7.03
C ILE A 50 -1.37 6.20 -8.48
N GLU A 51 -2.62 6.02 -8.92
CA GLU A 51 -3.08 6.39 -10.26
C GLU A 51 -2.93 7.91 -10.48
N SER A 52 -3.40 8.72 -9.52
CA SER A 52 -3.24 10.18 -9.53
C SER A 52 -1.77 10.63 -9.57
N LEU A 53 -0.92 10.04 -8.73
CA LEU A 53 0.50 10.34 -8.66
C LEU A 53 1.26 9.93 -9.93
N SER A 54 0.90 8.79 -10.53
CA SER A 54 1.46 8.35 -11.81
C SER A 54 1.19 9.38 -12.91
N ASP A 55 -0.04 9.89 -13.00
CA ASP A 55 -0.39 10.91 -13.99
C ASP A 55 0.27 12.26 -13.69
N ALA A 56 0.35 12.66 -12.43
CA ALA A 56 1.11 13.84 -12.01
C ALA A 56 2.59 13.73 -12.39
N LEU A 57 3.22 12.57 -12.18
CA LEU A 57 4.61 12.32 -12.55
C LEU A 57 4.83 12.38 -14.06
N ARG A 58 3.91 11.81 -14.86
CA ARG A 58 3.96 11.91 -16.34
C ARG A 58 3.89 13.36 -16.80
N ASN A 59 2.97 14.13 -16.26
CA ASN A 59 2.83 15.55 -16.57
C ASN A 59 4.09 16.33 -16.20
N LYS A 60 4.64 16.12 -14.99
CA LYS A 60 5.88 16.75 -14.56
C LYS A 60 7.09 16.37 -15.39
N THR A 61 7.18 15.11 -15.80
CA THR A 61 8.24 14.65 -16.70
C THR A 61 8.16 15.37 -18.05
N ARG A 62 6.94 15.53 -18.61
CA ARG A 62 6.74 16.27 -19.87
C ARG A 62 7.09 17.75 -19.73
N GLU A 63 6.63 18.41 -18.67
CA GLU A 63 6.98 19.81 -18.37
C GLU A 63 8.48 20.01 -18.25
N THR A 64 9.16 19.13 -17.49
CA THR A 64 10.60 19.20 -17.26
C THR A 64 11.38 18.99 -18.56
N LYS A 65 10.97 18.02 -19.40
CA LYS A 65 11.58 17.80 -20.71
C LYS A 65 11.43 19.02 -21.63
N ALA A 66 10.26 19.66 -21.63
CA ALA A 66 10.04 20.87 -22.42
C ALA A 66 10.93 22.03 -21.93
N LEU A 67 11.02 22.23 -20.61
CA LEU A 67 11.88 23.24 -20.01
C LEU A 67 13.35 23.05 -20.39
N ILE A 68 13.88 21.83 -20.22
CA ILE A 68 15.27 21.49 -20.60
C ILE A 68 15.49 21.78 -22.09
N LYS A 69 14.56 21.36 -22.95
CA LYS A 69 14.66 21.60 -24.40
C LYS A 69 14.75 23.09 -24.71
N THR A 70 13.88 23.92 -24.13
CA THR A 70 13.91 25.37 -24.32
C THR A 70 15.21 26.01 -23.81
N SER A 71 15.72 25.59 -22.64
CA SER A 71 17.00 26.07 -22.12
C SER A 71 18.17 25.74 -23.07
N LEU A 72 18.19 24.54 -23.64
CA LEU A 72 19.22 24.12 -24.60
C LEU A 72 19.10 24.87 -25.95
N GLU A 73 17.89 25.08 -26.46
CA GLU A 73 17.64 25.83 -27.70
C GLU A 73 18.06 27.30 -27.59
N ASN A 74 17.94 27.89 -26.40
CA ASN A 74 18.37 29.26 -26.11
C ASN A 74 19.90 29.41 -25.95
N LYS A 75 20.69 28.37 -26.25
CA LYS A 75 22.15 28.32 -26.06
C LYS A 75 22.59 28.71 -24.64
N ALA A 76 21.75 28.42 -23.64
CA ALA A 76 22.19 28.55 -22.26
C ALA A 76 23.22 27.45 -22.00
N ASP A 77 24.49 27.82 -21.94
CA ASP A 77 25.52 26.90 -21.49
C ASP A 77 25.17 26.47 -20.07
N LEU A 78 24.94 25.16 -19.89
CA LEU A 78 24.71 24.61 -18.56
C LEU A 78 25.99 24.77 -17.75
N THR A 79 25.88 25.47 -16.63
CA THR A 79 27.00 25.57 -15.69
C THR A 79 27.38 24.16 -15.18
N PRO A 80 28.64 23.93 -14.79
CA PRO A 80 29.04 22.65 -14.16
C PRO A 80 28.18 22.28 -12.95
N LYS A 81 27.66 23.28 -12.22
CA LYS A 81 26.72 23.09 -11.11
C LYS A 81 25.38 22.52 -11.59
N GLN A 82 24.81 23.07 -12.66
CA GLN A 82 23.56 22.56 -13.25
C GLN A 82 23.74 21.16 -13.83
N LEU A 83 24.87 20.87 -14.50
CA LEU A 83 25.17 19.52 -15.00
C LEU A 83 25.27 18.49 -13.87
N ARG A 84 25.93 18.84 -12.76
CA ARG A 84 26.02 17.96 -11.59
C ARG A 84 24.63 17.70 -10.99
N MET A 85 23.83 18.74 -10.83
CA MET A 85 22.47 18.63 -10.34
C MET A 85 21.60 17.73 -11.25
N PHE A 86 21.69 17.87 -12.58
CA PHE A 86 20.98 16.97 -13.50
C PHE A 86 21.39 15.51 -13.33
N LYS A 87 22.69 15.25 -13.15
CA LYS A 87 23.19 13.89 -12.92
C LYS A 87 22.63 13.29 -11.62
N GLU A 88 22.60 14.07 -10.54
CA GLU A 88 22.02 13.66 -9.25
C GLU A 88 20.52 13.38 -9.38
N VAL A 89 19.78 14.28 -10.03
CA VAL A 89 18.35 14.07 -10.30
C VAL A 89 18.09 12.80 -11.12
N LEU A 90 18.86 12.55 -12.18
CA LEU A 90 18.70 11.34 -12.98
C LEU A 90 18.95 10.07 -12.15
N LEU A 91 19.92 10.11 -11.25
CA LEU A 91 20.20 9.00 -10.34
C LEU A 91 19.04 8.76 -9.36
N ASP A 92 18.49 9.83 -8.79
CA ASP A 92 17.34 9.75 -7.87
C ASP A 92 16.10 9.22 -8.60
N LEU A 93 15.82 9.71 -9.81
CA LEU A 93 14.72 9.22 -10.63
C LEU A 93 14.88 7.73 -10.96
N LYS A 94 16.08 7.31 -11.34
CA LYS A 94 16.36 5.90 -11.65
C LYS A 94 16.20 5.00 -10.42
N THR A 95 16.72 5.44 -9.27
CA THR A 95 16.59 4.70 -8.01
C THR A 95 15.12 4.48 -7.63
N ASN A 96 14.29 5.54 -7.71
CA ASN A 96 12.87 5.41 -7.41
C ASN A 96 12.11 4.61 -8.47
N GLN A 97 12.51 4.68 -9.74
CA GLN A 97 11.96 3.82 -10.79
C GLN A 97 12.23 2.33 -10.51
N ASP A 98 13.45 1.99 -10.08
CA ASP A 98 13.82 0.61 -9.74
C ASP A 98 13.00 0.08 -8.54
N VAL A 99 12.66 0.95 -7.59
CA VAL A 99 11.72 0.64 -6.48
C VAL A 99 10.30 0.37 -7.02
N LEU A 100 9.82 1.17 -7.97
CA LEU A 100 8.51 0.95 -8.59
C LEU A 100 8.46 -0.32 -9.44
N GLU A 101 9.56 -0.69 -10.10
CA GLU A 101 9.66 -1.91 -10.91
C GLU A 101 9.71 -3.16 -10.02
N SER A 102 10.56 -3.15 -8.99
CA SER A 102 10.69 -4.29 -8.05
C SER A 102 9.40 -4.60 -7.31
N THR A 103 8.63 -3.59 -6.92
CA THR A 103 7.35 -3.78 -6.19
C THR A 103 6.19 -4.27 -7.06
N MET A 104 6.33 -4.29 -8.39
CA MET A 104 5.25 -4.72 -9.30
C MET A 104 5.00 -6.24 -9.24
N GLY A 105 6.05 -7.04 -9.14
CA GLY A 105 5.90 -8.49 -8.98
C GLY A 105 5.25 -8.84 -7.64
N ASP A 106 5.67 -8.15 -6.58
CA ASP A 106 5.13 -8.37 -5.23
C ASP A 106 3.63 -8.08 -5.16
N ILE A 107 3.17 -6.95 -5.72
CA ILE A 107 1.74 -6.61 -5.66
C ILE A 107 0.88 -7.62 -6.44
N GLN A 108 1.35 -8.11 -7.59
CA GLN A 108 0.66 -9.14 -8.38
C GLN A 108 0.57 -10.46 -7.61
N ASN A 109 1.68 -10.89 -7.02
CA ASN A 109 1.73 -12.11 -6.21
C ASN A 109 0.76 -12.04 -5.02
N LYS A 110 0.70 -10.91 -4.31
CA LYS A 110 -0.23 -10.73 -3.18
C LYS A 110 -1.69 -10.66 -3.63
N GLN A 111 -1.97 -10.07 -4.79
CA GLN A 111 -3.32 -10.04 -5.34
C GLN A 111 -3.83 -11.45 -5.71
N GLU A 112 -2.99 -12.29 -6.31
CA GLU A 112 -3.34 -13.68 -6.58
C GLU A 112 -3.53 -14.48 -5.28
N ALA A 113 -2.64 -14.34 -4.31
CA ALA A 113 -2.80 -14.95 -2.98
C ALA A 113 -4.11 -14.51 -2.30
N LEU A 114 -4.50 -13.24 -2.46
CA LEU A 114 -5.74 -12.70 -1.87
C LEU A 114 -6.98 -13.32 -2.51
N LYS A 115 -6.96 -13.61 -3.82
CA LYS A 115 -8.04 -14.34 -4.49
C LYS A 115 -8.19 -15.75 -3.92
N GLN A 116 -7.08 -16.46 -3.72
CA GLN A 116 -7.11 -17.81 -3.14
C GLN A 116 -7.59 -17.81 -1.69
N ALA A 117 -7.12 -16.86 -0.88
CA ALA A 117 -7.56 -16.70 0.51
C ALA A 117 -9.06 -16.41 0.62
N ARG A 118 -9.62 -15.58 -0.29
CA ARG A 118 -11.06 -15.34 -0.39
C ARG A 118 -11.86 -16.57 -0.77
N TYR A 119 -11.36 -17.37 -1.71
CA TYR A 119 -11.99 -18.63 -2.10
C TYR A 119 -12.02 -19.63 -0.92
N ALA A 120 -10.91 -19.74 -0.19
CA ALA A 120 -10.78 -20.55 1.01
C ALA A 120 -11.54 -20.00 2.23
N LYS A 121 -12.06 -18.76 2.16
CA LYS A 121 -12.68 -18.01 3.27
C LYS A 121 -11.77 -17.86 4.49
N ASP A 122 -10.46 -17.81 4.26
CA ASP A 122 -9.45 -17.61 5.30
C ASP A 122 -9.35 -16.12 5.65
N LEU A 123 -10.14 -15.70 6.66
CA LEU A 123 -10.22 -14.30 7.06
C LEU A 123 -8.89 -13.75 7.60
N ASP A 124 -8.11 -14.59 8.27
CA ASP A 124 -6.83 -14.17 8.85
C ASP A 124 -5.80 -13.92 7.75
N LEU A 125 -5.73 -14.82 6.78
CA LEU A 125 -4.87 -14.64 5.61
C LEU A 125 -5.32 -13.45 4.75
N ILE A 126 -6.63 -13.25 4.55
CA ILE A 126 -7.16 -12.07 3.84
C ILE A 126 -6.67 -10.77 4.49
N LEU A 127 -6.81 -10.66 5.82
CA LEU A 127 -6.39 -9.46 6.54
C LEU A 127 -4.87 -9.25 6.47
N SER A 128 -4.07 -10.32 6.61
CA SER A 128 -2.61 -10.25 6.46
C SER A 128 -2.22 -9.75 5.07
N LEU A 129 -2.79 -10.33 4.03
CA LEU A 129 -2.50 -9.97 2.64
C LEU A 129 -2.90 -8.52 2.33
N TYR A 130 -4.01 -8.03 2.86
CA TYR A 130 -4.35 -6.62 2.72
C TYR A 130 -3.31 -5.71 3.37
N LYS A 131 -2.83 -6.03 4.58
CA LYS A 131 -1.77 -5.24 5.24
C LYS A 131 -0.47 -5.23 4.44
N GLU A 132 -0.09 -6.37 3.86
CA GLU A 132 1.08 -6.47 2.99
C GLU A 132 0.91 -5.64 1.70
N ILE A 133 -0.27 -5.69 1.05
CA ILE A 133 -0.56 -4.86 -0.12
C ILE A 133 -0.49 -3.37 0.24
N ILE A 134 -1.04 -2.96 1.38
CA ILE A 134 -0.97 -1.56 1.87
C ILE A 134 0.50 -1.14 2.04
N ALA A 135 1.34 -1.97 2.66
CA ALA A 135 2.75 -1.68 2.85
C ALA A 135 3.48 -1.47 1.50
N ILE A 136 3.25 -2.35 0.53
CA ILE A 136 3.81 -2.23 -0.83
C ILE A 136 3.33 -0.95 -1.51
N GLN A 137 2.03 -0.66 -1.44
CA GLN A 137 1.45 0.56 -2.02
C GLN A 137 2.03 1.83 -1.40
N ASN A 138 2.26 1.87 -0.09
CA ASN A 138 2.86 3.02 0.59
C ASN A 138 4.31 3.26 0.13
N VAL A 139 5.09 2.20 -0.12
CA VAL A 139 6.44 2.31 -0.72
C VAL A 139 6.35 2.96 -2.11
N ARG A 140 5.38 2.55 -2.92
CA ARG A 140 5.16 3.11 -4.26
C ARG A 140 4.73 4.57 -4.21
N ILE A 141 3.78 4.91 -3.34
CA ILE A 141 3.33 6.30 -3.10
C ILE A 141 4.53 7.18 -2.75
N HIS A 142 5.38 6.74 -1.82
CA HIS A 142 6.58 7.46 -1.44
C HIS A 142 7.57 7.65 -2.60
N ALA A 143 7.80 6.61 -3.40
CA ALA A 143 8.65 6.70 -4.58
C ALA A 143 8.11 7.72 -5.60
N PHE A 144 6.79 7.73 -5.87
CA PHE A 144 6.17 8.75 -6.73
C PHE A 144 6.34 10.16 -6.18
N TYR A 145 6.08 10.37 -4.88
CA TYR A 145 6.27 11.68 -4.26
C TYR A 145 7.71 12.18 -4.40
N LYS A 146 8.69 11.32 -4.13
CA LYS A 146 10.11 11.65 -4.31
C LYS A 146 10.44 12.03 -5.75
N MET A 147 9.98 11.27 -6.73
CA MET A 147 10.21 11.58 -8.14
C MET A 147 9.59 12.93 -8.54
N ILE A 148 8.35 13.20 -8.11
CA ILE A 148 7.67 14.48 -8.37
C ILE A 148 8.43 15.64 -7.73
N GLN A 149 8.86 15.51 -6.47
CA GLN A 149 9.65 16.52 -5.78
C GLN A 149 10.98 16.78 -6.48
N THR A 150 11.66 15.72 -6.91
CA THR A 150 12.94 15.81 -7.64
C THR A 150 12.77 16.59 -8.94
N LEU A 151 11.71 16.31 -9.72
CA LEU A 151 11.41 17.05 -10.95
C LEU A 151 11.03 18.52 -10.69
N ASN A 152 10.30 18.80 -9.61
CA ASN A 152 10.02 20.18 -9.21
C ASN A 152 11.31 20.95 -8.85
N GLY A 153 12.31 20.27 -8.29
CA GLY A 153 13.64 20.84 -8.03
C GLY A 153 14.34 21.34 -9.29
N ILE A 154 14.23 20.61 -10.41
CA ILE A 154 14.80 21.05 -11.70
C ILE A 154 14.18 22.37 -12.15
N LYS A 155 12.86 22.51 -12.05
CA LYS A 155 12.16 23.73 -12.48
C LYS A 155 12.68 24.99 -11.79
N ASN A 156 13.11 24.88 -10.53
CA ASN A 156 13.59 26.03 -9.76
C ASN A 156 15.07 26.36 -10.02
N ALA A 157 15.79 25.49 -10.72
CA ALA A 157 17.23 25.60 -10.94
C ALA A 157 17.64 25.89 -12.40
N LEU A 158 16.66 25.85 -13.31
CA LEU A 158 16.75 26.33 -14.69
C LEU A 158 16.07 27.69 -14.81
#